data_AF-A0A965PMC7-F1
#
_entry.id   AF-A0A965PMC7-F1
#
_cell.length_a   1.000
_cell.length_b   1.000
_cell.length_c   1.000
_cell.angle_alpha   90.00
_cell.angle_beta   90.00
_cell.angle_gamma   90.00
#
_symmetry.space_group_name_H-M   'P 1'
#
loop_
_entity.id
_entity.type
_entity.pdbx_description
1 polymer ?
#
loop_
_entity_poly.entity_id
_entity_poly.type
_entity_poly.pdbx_seq_one_letter_code
_entity_poly.pdbx_strand_id
1 'polypeptide(L)'
;MTGALDKVDALKPCTYTWKADGSAGEGFIAHELQEVAPYAVSGEKDGEQMQGVDYGKITPLLTAALQEAIAEIKSIKARVAELEAR
;
A
#
# COMPACT_ATOMS: atom_id res chain seq x y z
N MET A 1 -2.99 -9.63 10.24
CA MET A 1 -3.97 -8.89 9.41
C MET A 1 -4.45 -9.84 8.34
N THR A 2 -5.75 -9.95 8.15
CA THR A 2 -6.36 -10.69 7.05
C THR A 2 -6.94 -9.68 6.05
N GLY A 3 -6.79 -9.91 4.75
CA GLY A 3 -7.21 -8.97 3.70
C GLY A 3 -6.22 -7.80 3.55
N ALA A 4 -4.95 -8.06 3.83
CA ALA A 4 -3.90 -7.06 3.64
C ALA A 4 -3.61 -6.85 2.14
N LEU A 5 -3.71 -7.89 1.33
CA LEU A 5 -3.62 -7.79 -0.13
C LEU A 5 -4.67 -6.85 -0.71
N ASP A 6 -5.95 -7.03 -0.37
CA ASP A 6 -7.03 -6.16 -0.85
C ASP A 6 -6.80 -4.69 -0.47
N LYS A 7 -6.28 -4.46 0.75
CA LYS A 7 -5.93 -3.10 1.19
C LYS A 7 -4.76 -2.52 0.42
N VAL A 8 -3.73 -3.32 0.13
CA VAL A 8 -2.58 -2.87 -0.67
C VAL A 8 -2.98 -2.63 -2.12
N ASP A 9 -3.88 -3.44 -2.69
CA ASP A 9 -4.41 -3.27 -4.04
C ASP A 9 -5.24 -1.99 -4.18
N ALA A 10 -5.91 -1.57 -3.12
CA ALA A 10 -6.62 -0.30 -3.07
C ALA A 10 -5.69 0.94 -2.93
N LEU A 11 -4.40 0.76 -2.63
CA LEU A 11 -3.47 1.88 -2.51
C LEU A 11 -3.13 2.47 -3.89
N LYS A 12 -3.01 3.80 -3.95
CA LYS A 12 -2.68 4.54 -5.16
C LYS A 12 -1.33 5.25 -5.02
N PRO A 13 -0.20 4.53 -5.16
CA PRO A 13 1.10 5.18 -5.20
C PRO A 13 1.18 6.08 -6.44
N CYS A 14 1.76 7.27 -6.29
CA CYS A 14 1.91 8.24 -7.37
C CYS A 14 3.31 8.85 -7.39
N THR A 15 3.75 9.23 -8.59
CA THR A 15 4.87 10.13 -8.78
C THR A 15 4.34 11.57 -8.81
N TYR A 16 5.12 12.52 -8.29
CA TYR A 16 4.75 13.92 -8.29
C TYR A 16 5.99 14.81 -8.38
N THR A 17 5.78 16.09 -8.67
CA THR A 17 6.83 17.11 -8.69
C THR A 17 6.54 18.15 -7.63
N TRP A 18 7.53 18.39 -6.76
CA TRP A 18 7.42 19.39 -5.71
C TRP A 18 7.36 20.79 -6.31
N LYS A 19 6.35 21.58 -5.91
CA LYS A 19 6.22 22.97 -6.34
C LYS A 19 7.31 23.89 -5.75
N ALA A 20 7.91 23.48 -4.63
CA ALA A 20 8.91 24.29 -3.93
C ALA A 20 10.24 24.37 -4.68
N ASP A 21 10.69 23.27 -5.28
CA ASP A 21 12.03 23.16 -5.88
C ASP A 21 12.05 22.44 -7.24
N GLY A 22 10.91 21.95 -7.72
CA GLY A 22 10.82 21.20 -8.97
C GLY A 22 11.36 19.77 -8.89
N SER A 23 11.71 19.28 -7.69
CA SER A 23 12.22 17.92 -7.52
C SER A 23 11.12 16.87 -7.72
N ALA A 24 11.49 15.71 -8.27
CA ALA A 24 10.60 14.57 -8.41
C ALA A 24 10.50 13.81 -7.08
N GLY A 25 9.30 13.35 -6.74
CA GLY A 25 9.02 12.55 -5.57
C GLY A 25 8.09 11.39 -5.89
N GLU A 26 8.11 10.39 -5.02
CA GLU A 26 7.25 9.22 -5.05
C GLU A 26 6.56 9.10 -3.70
N GLY A 27 5.28 8.76 -3.69
CA GLY A 27 4.53 8.66 -2.45
C GLY A 27 3.05 8.43 -2.66
N PHE A 28 2.25 8.99 -1.76
CA PHE A 28 0.79 8.90 -1.79
C PHE A 28 0.16 10.27 -1.64
N ILE A 29 -1.04 10.42 -2.21
CA ILE A 29 -1.93 11.54 -1.91
C ILE A 29 -2.59 11.25 -0.56
N ALA A 30 -2.34 12.10 0.44
CA ALA A 30 -2.76 11.86 1.82
C ALA A 30 -4.28 11.61 1.95
N HIS A 31 -5.10 12.36 1.24
CA HIS A 31 -6.55 12.16 1.26
C HIS A 31 -6.97 10.79 0.70
N GLU A 32 -6.37 10.35 -0.42
CA GLU A 32 -6.68 9.03 -1.00
C GLU A 32 -6.20 7.90 -0.09
N LEU A 33 -5.02 8.07 0.51
CA LEU A 33 -4.48 7.12 1.47
C LEU A 33 -5.35 7.02 2.72
N GLN A 34 -5.99 8.12 3.14
CA GLN A 34 -6.84 8.15 4.33
C GLN A 34 -8.08 7.25 4.19
N GLU A 35 -8.59 7.06 2.97
CA GLU A 35 -9.73 6.16 2.70
C GLU A 35 -9.37 4.68 2.93
N VAL A 36 -8.09 4.32 2.73
CA VAL A 36 -7.61 2.92 2.80
C VAL A 36 -6.89 2.62 4.12
N ALA A 37 -6.04 3.54 4.56
CA ALA A 37 -5.17 3.43 5.73
C ALA A 37 -5.25 4.71 6.59
N PRO A 38 -6.40 5.01 7.22
CA PRO A 38 -6.60 6.25 7.99
C PRO A 38 -5.61 6.39 9.14
N TYR A 39 -5.12 5.28 9.69
CA TYR A 39 -4.12 5.27 10.75
C TYR A 39 -2.74 5.81 10.31
N ALA A 40 -2.45 5.80 9.00
CA ALA A 40 -1.22 6.29 8.40
C ALA A 40 -1.31 7.76 7.95
N VAL A 41 -2.47 8.42 8.14
CA VAL A 41 -2.68 9.81 7.75
C VAL A 41 -3.06 10.64 8.97
N SER A 42 -2.46 11.82 9.08
CA SER A 42 -2.82 12.84 10.08
C SER A 42 -3.45 14.05 9.42
N GLY A 43 -4.38 14.69 10.12
CA GLY A 43 -5.10 15.87 9.63
C GLY A 43 -6.41 15.51 8.91
N GLU A 44 -7.19 16.55 8.63
CA GLU A 44 -8.50 16.44 8.01
C GLU A 44 -8.43 16.88 6.54
N LYS A 45 -9.20 16.21 5.69
CA LYS A 45 -9.33 16.62 4.29
C LYS A 45 -9.90 18.04 4.25
N ASP A 46 -9.28 18.91 3.45
CA ASP A 46 -9.69 20.31 3.27
C ASP A 46 -9.66 21.15 4.57
N GLY A 47 -8.95 20.66 5.61
CA GLY A 47 -8.72 21.39 6.86
C GLY A 47 -7.72 22.54 6.71
N GLU A 48 -7.65 23.39 7.74
CA GLU A 48 -6.70 24.53 7.76
C GLU A 48 -5.23 24.08 7.76
N GLN A 49 -4.96 22.89 8.28
CA GLN A 49 -3.62 22.28 8.32
C GLN A 49 -3.49 21.25 7.20
N MET A 50 -2.31 21.20 6.56
CA MET A 50 -2.02 20.19 5.54
C MET A 50 -2.06 18.79 6.14
N GLN A 51 -2.62 17.84 5.38
CA GLN A 51 -2.56 16.44 5.75
C GLN A 51 -1.13 15.91 5.64
N GLY A 52 -0.77 15.00 6.54
CA GLY A 52 0.53 14.35 6.59
C GLY A 52 0.41 12.84 6.44
N VAL A 53 1.41 12.21 5.82
CA VAL A 53 1.50 10.75 5.68
C VAL A 53 2.63 10.22 6.55
N ASP A 54 2.31 9.24 7.38
CA ASP A 54 3.27 8.46 8.17
C ASP A 54 3.56 7.13 7.46
N TYR A 55 4.61 7.12 6.64
CA TYR A 55 5.04 5.94 5.90
C TYR A 55 5.45 4.77 6.80
N GLY A 56 5.91 5.02 8.03
CA GLY A 56 6.29 3.96 8.97
C GLY A 56 5.09 3.09 9.36
N LYS A 57 3.89 3.66 9.35
CA LYS A 57 2.64 2.92 9.61
C LYS A 57 2.15 2.09 8.44
N ILE A 58 2.73 2.25 7.25
CA ILE A 58 2.42 1.44 6.06
C ILE A 58 3.22 0.13 6.08
N THR A 59 4.39 0.09 6.73
CA THR A 59 5.27 -1.09 6.77
C THR A 59 4.59 -2.38 7.28
N PRO A 60 3.78 -2.37 8.36
CA PRO A 60 3.08 -3.57 8.81
C PRO A 60 2.04 -4.07 7.80
N LEU A 61 1.34 -3.15 7.11
CA LEU A 61 0.37 -3.49 6.06
C LEU A 61 1.06 -4.20 4.89
N LEU A 62 2.15 -3.63 4.38
CA LEU A 62 2.93 -4.23 3.29
C LEU A 62 3.51 -5.59 3.69
N THR A 63 3.98 -5.73 4.94
CA THR A 63 4.49 -7.00 5.45
C THR A 63 3.42 -8.08 5.47
N ALA A 64 2.21 -7.75 5.94
CA ALA A 64 1.09 -8.68 5.96
C ALA A 64 0.65 -9.07 4.53
N ALA A 65 0.57 -8.11 3.61
CA ALA A 65 0.23 -8.37 2.21
C ALA A 65 1.27 -9.28 1.54
N LEU A 66 2.56 -9.06 1.80
CA LEU A 66 3.62 -9.93 1.31
C LEU A 66 3.52 -11.36 1.85
N GLN A 67 3.16 -11.53 3.13
CA GLN A 67 2.94 -12.84 3.73
C GLN A 67 1.77 -13.58 3.07
N GLU A 68 0.65 -12.89 2.81
CA GLU A 68 -0.49 -13.42 2.08
C GLU A 68 -0.11 -13.82 0.65
N ALA A 69 0.58 -12.94 -0.10
CA ALA A 69 1.06 -13.24 -1.45
C ALA A 69 1.99 -14.47 -1.49
N ILE A 70 2.91 -14.58 -0.53
CA ILE A 70 3.81 -15.73 -0.43
C ILE A 70 3.02 -17.02 -0.19
N ALA A 71 1.96 -16.99 0.62
CA ALA A 71 1.12 -18.15 0.85
C ALA A 71 0.39 -18.59 -0.44
N GLU A 72 -0.17 -17.65 -1.19
CA GLU A 72 -0.82 -17.93 -2.49
C GLU A 72 0.19 -18.48 -3.51
N ILE A 73 1.37 -17.87 -3.63
CA ILE A 73 2.44 -18.34 -4.52
C ILE A 73 2.83 -19.78 -4.17
N LYS A 74 2.97 -20.12 -2.89
CA LYS A 74 3.27 -21.50 -2.46
C LYS A 74 2.16 -22.47 -2.88
N SER A 75 0.90 -22.08 -2.69
CA SER A 75 -0.25 -22.88 -3.11
C SER A 75 -0.29 -23.09 -4.62
N ILE A 76 -0.03 -22.04 -5.40
CA ILE A 76 -0.01 -22.12 -6.87
C ILE A 76 1.13 -23.02 -7.34
N LYS A 77 2.35 -22.84 -6.79
CA LYS A 77 3.51 -23.67 -7.13
C LYS A 77 3.25 -25.15 -6.86
N ALA A 78 2.60 -25.49 -5.75
CA ALA A 78 2.23 -26.87 -5.43
C ALA A 78 1.25 -27.47 -6.47
N ARG A 79 0.22 -26.70 -6.84
CA ARG A 79 -0.76 -27.13 -7.86
C ARG A 79 -0.13 -27.29 -9.25
N VAL A 80 0.75 -26.38 -9.63
CA VAL A 80 1.48 -26.46 -10.91
C VAL A 80 2.34 -27.72 -10.94
N ALA A 81 3.09 -28.00 -9.87
CA ALA A 81 3.92 -29.22 -9.78
C ALA A 81 3.09 -30.51 -9.88
N GLU A 82 1.89 -30.54 -9.28
CA GLU A 82 0.97 -31.68 -9.41
C GLU A 82 0.44 -31.85 -10.84
N LEU A 83 0.12 -30.74 -11.51
CA LEU A 83 -0.37 -30.75 -12.89
C LEU A 83 0.71 -31.12 -13.90
N GLU A 84 1.94 -30.66 -13.70
CA GLU A 84 3.10 -30.96 -14.56
C GLU A 84 3.59 -32.41 -14.41
N ALA A 85 3.23 -33.08 -13.32
CA ALA A 85 3.53 -34.51 -13.11
C ALA A 85 2.55 -35.47 -13.83
N ARG A 86 1.50 -34.94 -14.48
CA ARG A 86 0.54 -35.69 -15.28
C ARG A 86 0.96 -35.77 -16.74
#